data_AF-A0A922YXI0-F1
#
_entry.id   AF-A0A922YXI0-F1
#
_cell.length_a   1.000
_cell.length_b   1.000
_cell.length_c   1.000
_cell.angle_alpha   90.00
_cell.angle_beta   90.00
_cell.angle_gamma   90.00
#
_symmetry.space_group_name_H-M   'P 1'
#
loop_
_entity.id
_entity.type
_entity.pdbx_description
1 polymer ?
#
loop_
_entity_poly.entity_id
_entity_poly.type
_entity_poly.pdbx_seq_one_letter_code
_entity_poly.pdbx_strand_id
1 'polypeptide(L)' 'SNMSTRAAEALREDLESRGPIRLSEVENQQKEILKIVRRLSDEGQIIIGGGSEEESFV' A
#
# COMPACT_ATOMS: atom_id res chain seq x y z
N SER A 1 0.67 3.25 14.82
CA SER A 1 1.75 2.45 14.21
C SER A 1 1.29 1.01 14.14
N ASN A 2 1.30 0.39 12.97
CA ASN A 2 0.98 -1.04 12.78
C ASN A 2 2.24 -1.89 12.55
N MET A 3 3.42 -1.33 12.82
CA MET A 3 4.72 -1.98 12.70
C MET A 3 5.45 -1.90 14.04
N SER A 4 6.36 -2.86 14.28
CA SER A 4 7.32 -2.74 15.38
C SER A 4 8.20 -1.50 15.20
N THR A 5 8.66 -0.90 16.31
CA THR A 5 9.50 0.31 16.29
C THR A 5 10.73 0.14 15.41
N ARG A 6 11.44 -0.98 15.56
CA ARG A 6 12.63 -1.31 14.76
C ARG A 6 12.36 -1.39 13.27
N ALA A 7 11.23 -2.01 12.88
CA ALA A 7 10.88 -2.14 11.47
C ALA A 7 10.46 -0.80 10.85
N ALA A 8 9.78 0.05 11.62
CA ALA A 8 9.42 1.40 11.18
C ALA A 8 10.66 2.30 11.00
N GLU A 9 11.63 2.22 11.90
CA GLU A 9 12.91 2.93 11.80
C GLU A 9 13.69 2.50 10.55
N ALA A 10 13.87 1.18 10.35
CA ALA A 10 14.56 0.65 9.18
C ALA A 10 13.90 1.05 7.85
N LEU A 11 12.55 1.05 7.80
CA LEU A 11 11.82 1.50 6.61
C LEU A 11 12.04 2.99 6.35
N ARG A 12 12.06 3.81 7.40
CA ARG A 12 12.28 5.24 7.28
C ARG A 12 13.68 5.55 6.73
N GLU A 13 14.70 4.87 7.25
CA GLU A 13 16.08 4.99 6.75
C GLU A 13 16.18 4.59 5.27
N ASP A 14 15.53 3.50 4.86
CA ASP A 14 15.50 3.08 3.45
C ASP A 14 14.83 4.15 2.57
N LEU A 15 13.71 4.72 3.00
CA LEU A 15 13.02 5.79 2.28
C LEU A 15 13.85 7.08 2.18
N GLU A 16 14.57 7.46 3.24
CA GLU A 16 15.46 8.62 3.24
C GLU A 16 16.70 8.41 2.34
N SER A 17 17.14 7.15 2.19
CA SER A 17 18.24 6.79 1.28
C SER A 17 17.84 6.74 -0.20
N ARG A 18 16.55 6.53 -0.47
CA ARG A 18 16.00 6.51 -1.84
C ARG A 18 15.92 7.95 -2.34
N GLY A 19 16.75 8.27 -3.32
CA GLY A 19 16.70 9.56 -4.03
C GLY A 19 15.36 9.79 -4.76
N PRO A 20 15.23 10.85 -5.56
CA PRO A 20 13.97 11.18 -6.22
C PRO A 20 13.45 10.03 -7.10
N ILE A 21 12.20 9.64 -6.88
CA ILE A 21 11.52 8.54 -7.57
C ILE A 21 10.50 9.11 -8.57
N ARG A 22 10.31 8.44 -9.70
CA ARG A 22 9.27 8.84 -10.67
C ARG A 22 7.88 8.56 -10.11
N LEU A 23 6.95 9.48 -10.31
CA LEU A 23 5.56 9.32 -9.87
C LEU A 23 4.94 8.01 -10.39
N SER A 24 5.18 7.66 -11.65
CA SER A 24 4.67 6.43 -12.25
C SER A 24 5.15 5.14 -11.56
N GLU A 25 6.34 5.16 -10.96
CA GLU A 25 6.84 4.03 -10.18
C GLU A 25 6.08 3.91 -8.85
N VAL A 26 5.81 5.04 -8.19
CA VAL A 26 5.00 5.09 -6.96
C VAL A 26 3.60 4.55 -7.23
N GLU A 27 2.95 4.99 -8.31
CA GLU A 27 1.62 4.53 -8.71
C GLU A 27 1.60 3.01 -9.01
N ASN A 28 2.64 2.49 -9.66
CA ASN A 28 2.75 1.06 -9.92
C ASN A 28 2.87 0.25 -8.62
N GLN A 29 3.70 0.70 -7.66
CA GLN A 29 3.82 0.03 -6.36
C GLN A 29 2.50 0.09 -5.56
N GLN A 30 1.79 1.22 -5.62
CA GLN A 30 0.47 1.34 -4.99
C GLN A 30 -0.55 0.36 -5.60
N LYS A 31 -0.54 0.16 -6.93
CA LYS A 31 -1.39 -0.84 -7.59
C LYS A 31 -1.08 -2.27 -7.12
N GLU A 32 0.19 -2.62 -6.90
CA GLU A 32 0.54 -3.93 -6.34
C GLU A 32 0.02 -4.10 -4.90
N ILE A 33 0.07 -3.05 -4.07
CA ILE A 33 -0.53 -3.08 -2.72
C ILE A 33 -2.05 -3.32 -2.81
N LEU A 34 -2.75 -2.66 -3.74
CA LEU A 34 -4.19 -2.87 -3.93
C LEU A 34 -4.54 -4.31 -4.35
N LYS A 35 -3.70 -4.96 -5.15
CA LYS A 35 -3.88 -6.39 -5.49
C LYS A 35 -3.80 -7.27 -4.25
N ILE A 36 -2.87 -6.99 -3.33
CA ILE A 36 -2.75 -7.72 -2.06
C ILE A 36 -4.00 -7.49 -1.21
N VAL A 37 -4.46 -6.25 -1.08
CA VAL A 37 -5.68 -5.89 -0.33
C VAL A 37 -6.89 -6.64 -0.89
N ARG A 38 -7.09 -6.62 -2.22
CA ARG A 38 -8.19 -7.34 -2.87
C ARG A 38 -8.12 -8.84 -2.59
N ARG A 39 -6.95 -9.47 -2.75
CA ARG A 39 -6.76 -10.89 -2.44
C ARG A 39 -7.11 -11.21 -0.98
N LEU A 40 -6.67 -10.38 -0.03
CA LEU A 40 -6.97 -10.58 1.39
C LEU A 40 -8.48 -10.42 1.69
N SER A 41 -9.17 -9.54 0.95
CA SER A 41 -10.62 -9.38 1.03
C SER A 41 -11.35 -10.60 0.48
N ASP A 42 -10.91 -11.12 -0.67
CA ASP A 42 -11.46 -12.32 -1.30
C ASP A 42 -11.27 -13.57 -0.40
N GLU A 43 -10.17 -13.62 0.34
CA GLU A 43 -9.88 -14.64 1.36
C GLU A 43 -10.67 -14.43 2.68
N GLY A 44 -11.42 -13.33 2.81
CA GLY A 44 -12.17 -12.97 4.01
C GLY A 44 -11.31 -12.57 5.22
N GLN A 45 -10.01 -12.32 5.01
CA GLN A 45 -9.08 -11.94 6.08
C GLN A 45 -9.22 -10.47 6.48
N ILE A 46 -9.67 -9.63 5.54
CA ILE A 46 -9.98 -8.22 5.81
C ILE A 46 -11.38 -7.90 5.30
N ILE A 47 -12.06 -7.00 5.98
CA ILE A 47 -13.32 -6.42 5.50
C ILE A 47 -12.98 -5.02 5.01
N ILE A 48 -13.19 -4.77 3.72
CA ILE A 48 -13.12 -3.43 3.18
C ILE A 48 -14.44 -2.74 3.54
N GLY A 49 -14.38 -1.75 4.44
CA GLY A 49 -15.57 -1.01 4.89
C GLY A 49 -16.30 -0.35 3.72
N GLY A 50 -17.61 -0.58 3.62
CA GLY A 50 -18.42 -0.34 2.43
C GLY A 50 -18.48 1.12 1.95
N GLY A 51 -18.36 1.27 0.63
CA GLY A 51 -18.69 2.48 -0.12
C GLY A 51 -17.91 2.57 -1.43
N SER A 52 -18.52 2.10 -2.53
CA SER A 52 -18.11 2.21 -3.94
C SER A 52 -16.96 1.30 -4.42
N GLU A 53 -17.32 0.05 -4.74
CA GLU A 53 -16.53 -0.82 -5.62
C GLU A 53 -16.49 -0.35 -7.10
N GLU A 54 -17.04 0.83 -7.45
CA GLU A 54 -17.24 1.22 -8.86
C GLU A 54 -16.89 2.68 -9.25
N GLU A 55 -16.42 3.59 -8.38
CA GLU A 55 -16.37 5.05 -8.73
C GLU A 55 -15.07 5.86 -8.53
N SER A 56 -13.85 5.30 -8.63
CA SER A 56 -12.65 6.20 -8.59
C SER A 56 -11.41 5.83 -9.39
N PHE A 57 -11.59 5.20 -10.55
CA PHE A 57 -10.55 5.21 -11.58
C PHE A 57 -11.14 5.64 -12.93
N VAL A 58 -11.55 6.91 -13.00
CA VAL A 58 -11.65 7.68 -14.25
C VAL A 58 -10.80 8.93 -14.09
#